data_AF-A0A7C2AT08-F1
#
_entry.id   AF-A0A7C2AT08-F1
#
_cell.length_a   1.000
_cell.length_b   1.000
_cell.length_c   1.000
_cell.angle_alpha   90.00
_cell.angle_beta   90.00
_cell.angle_gamma   90.00
#
_symmetry.space_group_name_H-M   'P 1'
#
loop_
_entity.id
_entity.type
_entity.pdbx_description
1 polymer ?
#
loop_
_entity_poly.entity_id
_entity_poly.type
_entity_poly.pdbx_seq_one_letter_code
_entity_poly.pdbx_strand_id
1 'polypeptide(L)'
;MKGRNTLALIALVLLGVFLIMSVLPLTNMVRPFGEPATSEMDDYIITHAQNETGANNAVTSVVFDYRGFDTLGEATVLFTAVAGVILVLRRYTHE
;
A
#
# COMPACT_ATOMS: atom_id res chain seq x y z
N MET A 1 43.09 13.25 -3.55
CA MET A 1 42.47 12.01 -3.03
C MET A 1 42.00 12.10 -1.58
N LYS A 2 42.70 12.78 -0.65
CA LYS A 2 42.26 12.92 0.76
C LYS A 2 40.89 13.64 0.95
N GLY A 3 40.63 14.72 0.22
CA GLY A 3 39.40 15.53 0.38
C GLY A 3 38.08 14.83 -0.01
N ARG A 4 38.12 13.94 -1.00
CA ARG A 4 36.93 13.17 -1.43
C ARG A 4 36.55 12.11 -0.41
N ASN A 5 37.55 11.47 0.22
CA ASN A 5 37.32 10.45 1.23
C ASN A 5 36.80 11.07 2.55
N THR A 6 37.24 12.29 2.90
CA THR A 6 36.70 13.01 4.06
C THR A 6 35.27 13.49 3.83
N LEU A 7 34.92 13.96 2.62
CA LEU A 7 33.54 14.32 2.27
C LEU A 7 32.61 13.10 2.31
N ALA A 8 33.05 11.96 1.77
CA ALA A 8 32.30 10.72 1.82
C ALA A 8 32.08 10.25 3.28
N LEU A 9 33.09 10.39 4.15
CA LEU A 9 32.98 10.04 5.56
C LEU A 9 31.97 10.94 6.29
N ILE A 10 31.99 12.25 6.03
CA ILE A 10 31.03 13.20 6.60
C ILE A 10 29.61 12.86 6.12
N ALA A 11 29.42 12.60 4.84
CA ALA A 11 28.12 12.20 4.29
C ALA A 11 27.61 10.89 4.90
N LEU A 12 28.49 9.90 5.11
CA LEU A 12 28.15 8.63 5.75
C LEU A 12 27.71 8.83 7.21
N VAL A 13 28.43 9.66 7.97
CA VAL A 13 28.08 9.97 9.36
C VAL A 13 26.75 10.71 9.44
N LEU A 14 26.53 11.69 8.55
CA LEU A 14 25.26 12.43 8.49
C LEU A 14 24.09 11.51 8.13
N LEU A 15 24.26 10.62 7.15
CA LEU A 15 23.25 9.62 6.81
C LEU A 15 23.00 8.67 8.00
N GLY A 16 24.05 8.20 8.68
CA GLY A 16 23.92 7.35 9.85
C GLY A 16 23.15 8.02 10.99
N VAL A 17 23.46 9.29 11.29
CA VAL A 17 22.73 10.08 12.28
C VAL A 17 21.27 10.29 11.84
N PHE A 18 21.02 10.61 10.58
CA PHE A 18 19.67 10.75 10.04
C PHE A 18 18.85 9.46 10.18
N LEU A 19 19.43 8.31 9.83
CA LEU A 19 18.78 7.01 9.96
C LEU A 19 18.49 6.68 11.43
N ILE A 20 19.45 6.90 12.35
CA ILE A 20 19.24 6.68 13.79
C ILE A 20 18.13 7.59 14.33
N MET A 21 18.16 8.88 13.98
CA MET A 21 17.13 9.85 14.39
C MET A 21 15.76 9.55 13.77
N SER A 22 15.68 8.88 12.62
CA SER A 22 14.40 8.43 12.05
C SER A 22 13.77 7.25 12.79
N VAL A 23 14.59 6.40 13.44
CA VAL A 23 14.12 5.18 14.13
C VAL A 23 13.85 5.44 15.62
N LEU A 24 14.55 6.39 16.25
CA LEU A 24 14.36 6.73 17.67
C LEU A 24 12.92 7.14 18.04
N PRO A 25 12.19 7.95 17.25
CA PRO A 25 10.79 8.25 17.51
C PRO A 25 9.89 7.03 17.28
N LEU A 26 10.29 6.13 16.37
CA LEU A 26 9.51 4.96 15.98
C LEU A 26 9.28 4.03 17.18
N THR A 27 10.25 3.88 18.10
CA THR A 27 10.07 3.02 19.29
C THR A 27 9.01 3.55 20.26
N ASN A 28 8.75 4.86 20.27
CA ASN A 28 7.73 5.49 21.12
C ASN A 28 6.40 5.74 20.37
N MET A 29 6.41 5.59 19.04
CA MET A 29 5.24 5.81 18.16
C MET A 29 4.62 4.50 17.65
N VAL A 30 5.36 3.38 17.69
CA VAL A 30 4.84 2.07 17.32
C VAL A 30 4.05 1.50 18.48
N ARG A 31 2.73 1.40 18.30
CA ARG A 31 1.83 0.74 19.25
C ARG A 31 2.20 -0.74 19.41
N PRO A 32 1.89 -1.35 20.56
CA PRO A 32 2.02 -2.79 20.73
C PRO A 32 1.30 -3.56 19.61
N PHE A 33 1.88 -4.68 19.20
CA PHE A 33 1.26 -5.56 18.22
C PHE A 33 -0.09 -6.05 18.76
N GLY A 34 -1.15 -5.94 17.95
CA GLY A 34 -2.51 -6.31 18.35
C GLY A 34 -3.33 -5.19 18.98
N GLU A 35 -2.79 -3.97 19.12
CA GLU A 35 -3.52 -2.80 19.64
C GLU A 35 -3.72 -1.73 18.54
N PRO A 36 -4.77 -1.86 17.71
CA PRO A 36 -5.16 -0.82 16.77
C PRO A 36 -5.60 0.44 17.54
N ALA A 37 -5.31 1.64 16.99
CA ALA A 37 -5.76 2.88 17.63
C ALA A 37 -7.27 3.09 17.53
N THR A 38 -7.88 2.54 16.48
CA THR A 38 -9.31 2.62 16.20
C THR A 38 -9.72 1.27 15.64
N SER A 39 -10.50 0.49 16.39
CA SER A 39 -10.98 -0.83 15.97
C SER A 39 -12.45 -0.85 15.59
N GLU A 40 -13.19 0.25 15.79
CA GLU A 40 -14.66 0.27 15.65
C GLU A 40 -15.16 -0.28 14.30
N MET A 41 -14.49 0.11 13.21
CA MET A 41 -14.81 -0.40 11.86
C MET A 41 -14.47 -1.88 11.72
N ASP A 42 -13.30 -2.29 12.19
CA ASP A 42 -12.83 -3.68 12.11
C ASP A 42 -13.77 -4.60 12.90
N ASP A 43 -14.10 -4.19 14.13
CA ASP A 43 -15.00 -4.90 15.03
C ASP A 43 -16.41 -5.02 14.43
N TYR A 44 -16.93 -3.96 13.81
CA TYR A 44 -18.22 -3.99 13.13
C TYR A 44 -18.23 -5.01 11.98
N ILE A 45 -17.22 -4.94 11.11
CA ILE A 45 -17.12 -5.84 9.95
C ILE A 45 -16.96 -7.28 10.42
N ILE A 46 -16.10 -7.55 11.40
CA ILE A 46 -15.90 -8.91 11.94
C ILE A 46 -17.20 -9.48 12.49
N THR A 47 -18.02 -8.66 13.14
CA THR A 47 -19.26 -9.10 13.79
C THR A 47 -20.46 -9.20 12.83
N HIS A 48 -20.50 -8.40 11.76
CA HIS A 48 -21.68 -8.27 10.88
C HIS A 48 -21.49 -8.79 9.46
N ALA A 49 -20.24 -8.95 8.97
CA ALA A 49 -19.95 -9.29 7.57
C ALA A 49 -20.76 -10.49 7.05
N GLN A 50 -20.80 -11.60 7.81
CA GLN A 50 -21.53 -12.79 7.37
C GLN A 50 -23.04 -12.55 7.27
N ASN A 51 -23.63 -11.78 8.18
CA ASN A 51 -25.07 -11.52 8.19
C ASN A 51 -25.47 -10.49 7.11
N GLU A 52 -24.63 -9.49 6.84
CA GLU A 52 -24.91 -8.43 5.88
C GLU A 52 -24.60 -8.82 4.44
N THR A 53 -23.53 -9.60 4.22
CA THR A 53 -23.03 -9.95 2.88
C THR A 53 -23.30 -11.39 2.49
N GLY A 54 -23.57 -12.27 3.46
CA GLY A 54 -23.69 -13.72 3.23
C GLY A 54 -22.36 -14.43 2.96
N ALA A 55 -21.24 -13.71 2.90
CA ALA A 55 -19.92 -14.29 2.70
C ALA A 55 -19.30 -14.70 4.04
N ASN A 56 -18.78 -15.93 4.10
CA ASN A 56 -18.08 -16.44 5.28
C ASN A 56 -16.66 -15.87 5.44
N ASN A 57 -16.12 -15.23 4.39
CA ASN A 57 -14.80 -14.63 4.41
C ASN A 57 -14.93 -13.11 4.54
N ALA A 58 -14.55 -12.57 5.70
CA ALA A 58 -14.60 -11.14 5.98
C ALA A 58 -13.80 -10.30 4.97
N VAL A 59 -12.67 -10.80 4.45
CA VAL A 59 -11.88 -10.08 3.44
C VAL A 59 -12.66 -9.97 2.13
N THR A 60 -13.35 -11.03 1.71
CA THR A 60 -14.19 -11.01 0.51
C THR A 60 -15.38 -10.07 0.69
N SER A 61 -16.03 -10.09 1.85
CA SER A 61 -17.10 -9.15 2.20
C SER A 61 -16.64 -7.69 2.10
N VAL A 62 -15.41 -7.39 2.54
CA VAL A 62 -14.86 -6.03 2.42
C VAL A 62 -14.61 -5.66 0.97
N VAL A 63 -13.90 -6.50 0.22
CA VAL A 63 -13.45 -6.15 -1.14
C VAL A 63 -14.62 -6.09 -2.13
N PHE A 64 -15.64 -6.93 -1.99
CA PHE A 64 -16.74 -7.00 -2.96
C PHE A 64 -18.03 -6.31 -2.52
N ASP A 65 -18.36 -6.30 -1.22
CA ASP A 65 -19.62 -5.71 -0.74
C ASP A 65 -19.39 -4.34 -0.12
N TYR A 66 -18.68 -4.25 1.03
CA TYR A 66 -18.50 -2.97 1.73
C TYR A 66 -17.71 -1.94 0.89
N ARG A 67 -16.69 -2.39 0.17
CA ARG A 67 -15.80 -1.56 -0.66
C ARG A 67 -15.77 -2.02 -2.11
N GLY A 68 -16.88 -2.55 -2.61
CA GLY A 68 -17.00 -3.01 -3.99
C GLY A 68 -16.69 -1.93 -5.04
N PHE A 69 -16.93 -0.66 -4.72
CA PHE A 69 -16.63 0.44 -5.64
C PHE A 69 -15.12 0.63 -5.86
N ASP A 70 -14.29 0.43 -4.84
CA ASP A 70 -12.83 0.50 -4.97
C ASP A 70 -12.31 -0.63 -5.88
N THR A 71 -12.86 -1.84 -5.73
CA THR A 71 -12.55 -3.01 -6.57
C THR A 71 -13.05 -2.86 -8.01
N LEU A 72 -14.21 -2.23 -8.23
CA LEU A 72 -14.68 -1.86 -9.56
C LEU A 72 -13.71 -0.87 -10.23
N GLY A 73 -13.17 0.07 -9.44
CA GLY A 73 -12.10 0.97 -9.85
C GLY A 73 -10.84 0.22 -10.27
N GLU A 74 -10.36 -0.73 -9.45
CA GLU A 74 -9.21 -1.59 -9.78
C GLU A 74 -9.43 -2.34 -11.10
N ALA A 75 -10.59 -2.98 -11.26
CA ALA A 75 -10.94 -3.70 -12.49
C ALA A 75 -10.93 -2.77 -13.72
N THR A 76 -11.42 -1.53 -13.57
CA THR A 76 -11.41 -0.52 -14.62
C THR A 76 -9.98 -0.10 -14.98
N VAL A 77 -9.11 0.08 -13.98
CA VAL A 77 -7.68 0.40 -14.20
C VAL A 77 -6.99 -0.74 -14.95
N LEU A 78 -7.18 -2.00 -14.54
CA LEU A 78 -6.60 -3.14 -15.23
C LEU A 78 -7.13 -3.28 -16.67
N PHE A 79 -8.43 -3.10 -16.86
CA PHE A 79 -9.04 -3.14 -18.18
C PHE A 79 -8.45 -2.07 -19.11
N THR A 80 -8.39 -0.82 -18.63
CA THR A 80 -7.82 0.30 -19.41
C THR A 80 -6.33 0.12 -19.68
N ALA A 81 -5.57 -0.45 -18.75
CA ALA A 81 -4.16 -0.77 -18.96
C ALA A 81 -3.97 -1.79 -20.09
N VAL A 82 -4.73 -2.89 -20.08
CA VAL A 82 -4.68 -3.91 -21.13
C VAL A 82 -5.14 -3.34 -22.48
N ALA A 83 -6.24 -2.58 -22.49
CA ALA A 83 -6.73 -1.90 -23.70
C ALA A 83 -5.68 -0.93 -24.27
N GLY A 84 -4.99 -0.18 -23.42
CA GLY A 84 -3.90 0.72 -23.80
C GLY A 84 -2.71 -0.02 -24.44
N VAL A 85 -2.28 -1.14 -23.85
CA VAL A 85 -1.22 -1.98 -24.42
C VAL A 85 -1.60 -2.49 -25.81
N ILE A 86 -2.83 -2.99 -25.98
CA ILE A 86 -3.33 -3.46 -27.27
C ILE A 86 -3.32 -2.31 -28.29
N LEU A 87 -3.77 -1.11 -27.91
CA LEU A 87 -3.84 0.04 -28.80
C LEU A 87 -2.45 0.48 -29.27
N VAL A 88 -1.45 0.50 -28.38
CA VAL A 88 -0.07 0.88 -28.69
C VAL A 88 0.65 -0.17 -29.53
N LEU A 89 0.44 -1.46 -29.23
CA LEU A 89 1.13 -2.56 -29.92
C LEU A 89 0.39 -3.08 -31.17
N ARG A 90 -0.80 -2.54 -31.45
CA ARG A 90 -1.55 -2.88 -32.66
C ARG A 90 -0.72 -2.53 -33.90
N ARG A 91 -0.45 -3.53 -34.74
CA ARG A 91 0.23 -3.34 -36.02
C ARG A 91 -0.67 -2.53 -36.96
N TYR A 92 -0.22 -1.36 -37.39
CA TYR A 92 -0.86 -0.61 -38.45
C TYR A 92 -0.31 -1.15 -39.79
N THR A 93 -1.03 -2.10 -40.40
CA THR A 93 -0.75 -2.48 -41.79
C THR A 93 -1.29 -1.34 -42.65
N HIS A 94 -0.40 -0.47 -43.12
CA HIS A 94 -0.70 0.37 -44.27
C HIS A 94 -0.73 -0.55 -45.49
N GLU A 95 -1.93 -0.74 -46.07
CA GLU A 95 -2.06 -1.12 -47.48
C GLU A 95 -1.89 0.13 -48.36
#